data_AF-A0A969NFT1-F1
#
_entry.id   AF-A0A969NFT1-F1
#
_cell.length_a   1.000
_cell.length_b   1.000
_cell.length_c   1.000
_cell.angle_alpha   90.00
_cell.angle_beta   90.00
_cell.angle_gamma   90.00
#
_symmetry.space_group_name_H-M   'P 1'
#
loop_
_entity.id
_entity.type
_entity.pdbx_description
1 polymer ?
#
loop_
_entity_poly.entity_id
_entity_poly.type
_entity_poly.pdbx_seq_one_letter_code
_entity_poly.pdbx_strand_id
1 'polypeptide(L)'
;MQNGKYLLWHHNHGGWNFNFRNPAWISGGIEKDGKIIWGQPEILLYEDSINMRMSYPDLIEQDEKYWITETNKEEARCHEIPGNYFEKLWSSAKKEILSCEVLYTEWNEDDLIPNSTLENPYIKGNKFQRGFTINMKIQLGDLASNQLILSSIRGNDKLIELRTADYGSVKIILKDGLDITEWYSDPGLIKAYGEHDVAVIVDNESRTIQFVVDGKLCNGRDFRQYGWTHFDTNIDWIDFKRIQIGNLLTGQLRPKGRIANLRIYDSPLMNAEIISNHRQSVKDN
;
A
#
# COMPACT_ATOMS: atom_id res chain seq x y z
N MET A 1 3.08 -23.60 -14.48
CA MET A 1 2.90 -22.94 -15.79
C MET A 1 4.07 -23.30 -16.68
N GLN A 2 3.89 -23.23 -17.99
CA GLN A 2 4.87 -23.75 -18.95
C GLN A 2 6.13 -22.88 -19.12
N ASN A 3 6.17 -21.67 -18.54
CA ASN A 3 7.14 -20.62 -18.91
C ASN A 3 8.12 -20.20 -17.80
N GLY A 4 8.43 -21.08 -16.82
CA GLY A 4 9.28 -20.74 -15.67
C GLY A 4 8.67 -19.67 -14.75
N LYS A 5 7.35 -19.46 -14.87
CA LYS A 5 6.52 -18.57 -14.08
C LYS A 5 5.69 -19.38 -13.09
N TYR A 6 5.56 -18.86 -11.89
CA TYR A 6 4.89 -19.51 -10.76
C TYR A 6 3.96 -18.51 -10.08
N LEU A 7 2.91 -19.05 -9.46
CA LEU A 7 2.04 -18.31 -8.56
C LEU A 7 1.95 -19.08 -7.26
N LEU A 8 1.98 -18.36 -6.15
CA LEU A 8 1.77 -18.90 -4.82
C LEU A 8 0.57 -18.20 -4.21
N TRP A 9 -0.55 -18.91 -4.11
CA TRP A 9 -1.68 -18.46 -3.30
C TRP A 9 -1.38 -18.68 -1.82
N HIS A 10 -1.71 -17.71 -0.98
CA HIS A 10 -1.63 -17.83 0.47
C HIS A 10 -2.58 -16.86 1.18
N HIS A 11 -2.62 -16.96 2.51
CA HIS A 11 -3.28 -15.99 3.36
C HIS A 11 -2.19 -15.22 4.11
N ASN A 12 -2.07 -13.93 3.84
CA ASN A 12 -0.92 -13.11 4.27
C ASN A 12 -1.08 -12.64 5.73
N HIS A 13 -1.00 -13.58 6.67
CA HIS A 13 -1.05 -13.33 8.10
C HIS A 13 -0.35 -14.42 8.92
N GLY A 14 0.17 -14.08 10.11
CA GLY A 14 0.86 -14.99 11.03
C GLY A 14 -0.05 -15.88 11.88
N GLY A 15 -1.31 -16.06 11.47
CA GLY A 15 -2.30 -16.84 12.21
C GLY A 15 -2.14 -18.34 11.97
N TRP A 16 -2.36 -19.16 12.99
CA TRP A 16 -2.14 -20.61 12.92
C TRP A 16 -3.40 -21.43 12.62
N ASN A 17 -4.58 -20.80 12.61
CA ASN A 17 -5.86 -21.47 12.41
C ASN A 17 -6.51 -21.11 11.07
N PHE A 18 -7.75 -21.56 10.87
CA PHE A 18 -8.49 -21.38 9.62
C PHE A 18 -9.30 -20.07 9.55
N ASN A 19 -9.09 -19.12 10.47
CA ASN A 19 -9.81 -17.84 10.49
C ASN A 19 -9.07 -16.80 9.63
N PHE A 20 -9.79 -15.73 9.25
CA PHE A 20 -9.22 -14.53 8.62
C PHE A 20 -8.57 -14.76 7.25
N ARG A 21 -9.29 -15.51 6.41
CA ARG A 21 -8.90 -15.91 5.04
C ARG A 21 -9.56 -15.04 3.96
N ASN A 22 -9.70 -13.77 4.28
CA ASN A 22 -10.24 -12.73 3.43
C ASN A 22 -9.48 -11.43 3.79
N PRO A 23 -8.78 -10.81 2.84
CA PRO A 23 -8.64 -11.21 1.44
C PRO A 23 -7.72 -12.42 1.24
N ALA A 24 -7.83 -13.04 0.07
CA ALA A 24 -6.90 -14.04 -0.43
C ALA A 24 -5.75 -13.37 -1.19
N TRP A 25 -4.53 -13.86 -0.98
CA TRP A 25 -3.32 -13.26 -1.49
C TRP A 25 -2.63 -14.17 -2.49
N ILE A 26 -1.83 -13.56 -3.37
CA ILE A 26 -1.00 -14.26 -4.33
C ILE A 26 0.38 -13.63 -4.45
N SER A 27 1.39 -14.43 -4.78
CA SER A 27 2.74 -13.96 -5.10
C SER A 27 3.21 -14.55 -6.43
N GLY A 28 3.71 -13.70 -7.31
CA GLY A 28 4.35 -14.12 -8.56
C GLY A 28 5.77 -14.60 -8.31
N GLY A 29 6.16 -15.73 -8.89
CA GLY A 29 7.49 -16.31 -8.81
C GLY A 29 8.09 -16.55 -10.18
N ILE A 30 9.40 -16.41 -10.29
CA ILE A 30 10.16 -16.74 -11.51
C ILE A 30 11.28 -17.68 -11.15
N GLU A 31 11.43 -18.76 -11.91
CA GLU A 31 12.59 -19.63 -11.80
C GLU A 31 13.84 -18.98 -12.39
N LYS A 32 14.91 -18.96 -11.60
CA LYS A 32 16.25 -18.54 -11.97
C LYS A 32 17.25 -19.50 -11.31
N ASP A 33 18.11 -20.12 -12.12
CA ASP A 33 19.16 -21.05 -11.68
C ASP A 33 18.62 -22.17 -10.76
N GLY A 34 17.46 -22.75 -11.12
CA GLY A 34 16.81 -23.83 -10.37
C GLY A 34 16.15 -23.39 -9.05
N LYS A 35 16.02 -22.08 -8.80
CA LYS A 35 15.33 -21.52 -7.63
C LYS A 35 14.20 -20.59 -8.06
N ILE A 36 13.07 -20.65 -7.36
CA ILE A 36 11.98 -19.70 -7.57
C ILE A 36 12.26 -18.43 -6.76
N ILE A 37 12.36 -17.31 -7.44
CA ILE A 37 12.46 -15.97 -6.84
C ILE A 37 11.04 -15.40 -6.76
N TRP A 38 10.52 -15.32 -5.54
CA TRP A 38 9.19 -14.79 -5.26
C TRP A 38 9.19 -13.26 -5.17
N GLY A 39 8.20 -12.63 -5.79
CA GLY A 39 7.82 -11.24 -5.57
C GLY A 39 7.06 -11.03 -4.26
N GLN A 40 6.73 -9.79 -3.95
CA GLN A 40 5.91 -9.47 -2.78
C GLN A 40 4.44 -9.90 -3.00
N PRO A 41 3.68 -10.15 -1.91
CA PRO A 41 2.26 -10.49 -1.99
C PRO A 41 1.38 -9.37 -2.58
N GLU A 42 0.31 -9.79 -3.24
CA GLU A 42 -0.77 -8.94 -3.77
C GLU A 42 -2.14 -9.52 -3.38
N ILE A 43 -3.14 -8.66 -3.16
CA ILE A 43 -4.53 -9.14 -2.99
C ILE A 43 -5.04 -9.63 -4.34
N LEU A 44 -5.52 -10.87 -4.36
CA LEU A 44 -6.11 -11.49 -5.56
C LEU A 44 -7.63 -11.45 -5.52
N LEU A 45 -8.24 -11.99 -4.46
CA LEU A 45 -9.68 -12.07 -4.28
C LEU A 45 -10.05 -11.58 -2.88
N TYR A 46 -11.24 -11.01 -2.77
CA TYR A 46 -11.82 -10.55 -1.50
C TYR A 46 -13.33 -10.72 -1.55
N GLU A 47 -13.94 -10.68 -0.37
CA GLU A 47 -15.38 -10.78 -0.17
C GLU A 47 -15.85 -9.63 0.72
N ASP A 48 -17.05 -9.12 0.46
CA ASP A 48 -17.64 -8.01 1.24
C ASP A 48 -17.80 -8.40 2.72
N SER A 49 -18.18 -9.65 2.98
CA SER A 49 -18.23 -10.19 4.33
C SER A 49 -16.83 -10.64 4.75
N ILE A 50 -16.22 -9.90 5.67
CA ILE A 50 -14.89 -10.22 6.24
C ILE A 50 -14.80 -11.62 6.85
N ASN A 51 -15.94 -12.22 7.23
CA ASN A 51 -16.02 -13.56 7.80
C ASN A 51 -16.13 -14.66 6.75
N MET A 52 -16.44 -14.30 5.50
CA MET A 52 -16.38 -15.23 4.38
C MET A 52 -14.93 -15.63 4.14
N ARG A 53 -14.68 -16.92 3.92
CA ARG A 53 -13.33 -17.46 3.79
C ARG A 53 -13.18 -18.11 2.43
N MET A 54 -12.20 -17.68 1.66
CA MET A 54 -11.89 -18.25 0.35
C MET A 54 -10.66 -19.14 0.47
N SER A 55 -10.68 -20.36 -0.07
CA SER A 55 -9.58 -21.32 0.02
C SER A 55 -9.68 -22.42 -1.04
N TYR A 56 -8.75 -23.38 -0.99
CA TYR A 56 -8.66 -24.49 -1.94
C TYR A 56 -8.51 -24.01 -3.38
N PRO A 57 -7.51 -23.13 -3.64
CA PRO A 57 -7.33 -22.57 -4.95
C PRO A 57 -6.86 -23.63 -5.94
N ASP A 58 -7.32 -23.54 -7.18
CA ASP A 58 -6.65 -24.17 -8.32
C ASP A 58 -6.49 -23.14 -9.46
N LEU A 59 -5.53 -23.39 -10.34
CA LEU A 59 -5.24 -22.53 -11.49
C LEU A 59 -5.57 -23.26 -12.79
N ILE A 60 -6.37 -22.61 -13.62
CA ILE A 60 -6.60 -23.00 -15.01
C ILE A 60 -5.89 -22.00 -15.90
N GLU A 61 -5.03 -22.49 -16.80
CA GLU A 61 -4.36 -21.71 -17.84
C GLU A 61 -4.78 -22.31 -19.19
N GLN A 62 -5.47 -21.54 -20.02
CA GLN A 62 -5.94 -21.98 -21.33
C GLN A 62 -6.03 -20.78 -22.28
N ASP A 63 -5.56 -20.93 -23.52
CA ASP A 63 -5.66 -19.92 -24.57
C ASP A 63 -5.18 -18.52 -24.12
N GLU A 64 -4.03 -18.49 -23.41
CA GLU A 64 -3.40 -17.29 -22.82
C GLU A 64 -4.25 -16.55 -21.77
N LYS A 65 -5.30 -17.20 -21.29
CA LYS A 65 -6.16 -16.72 -20.20
C LYS A 65 -5.95 -17.54 -18.94
N TYR A 66 -6.31 -16.93 -17.82
CA TYR A 66 -6.14 -17.53 -16.51
C TYR A 66 -7.44 -17.48 -15.73
N TRP A 67 -7.75 -18.56 -15.03
CA TRP A 67 -8.81 -18.63 -14.05
C TRP A 67 -8.31 -19.18 -12.75
N ILE A 68 -8.80 -18.62 -11.65
CA ILE A 68 -8.58 -19.18 -10.31
C ILE A 68 -9.92 -19.73 -9.83
N THR A 69 -9.92 -21.01 -9.46
CA THR A 69 -11.05 -21.61 -8.76
C THR A 69 -10.82 -21.51 -7.26
N GLU A 70 -11.88 -21.40 -6.48
CA GLU A 70 -11.82 -21.45 -5.01
C GLU A 70 -13.14 -21.95 -4.42
N THR A 71 -13.13 -22.28 -3.14
CA THR A 71 -14.35 -22.58 -2.38
C THR A 71 -14.25 -22.15 -0.92
N ASN A 72 -15.41 -21.79 -0.36
CA ASN A 72 -15.63 -21.59 1.07
C ASN A 72 -16.17 -22.86 1.79
N LYS A 73 -16.14 -24.02 1.12
CA LYS A 73 -16.76 -25.33 1.49
C LYS A 73 -18.27 -25.42 1.31
N GLU A 74 -18.91 -24.37 0.82
CA GLU A 74 -20.35 -24.35 0.51
C GLU A 74 -20.57 -24.09 -0.97
N GLU A 75 -19.85 -23.13 -1.54
CA GLU A 75 -19.88 -22.71 -2.93
C GLU A 75 -18.53 -22.93 -3.59
N ALA A 76 -18.53 -23.41 -4.83
CA ALA A 76 -17.35 -23.44 -5.68
C ALA A 76 -17.46 -22.30 -6.71
N ARG A 77 -16.39 -21.53 -6.86
CA ARG A 77 -16.36 -20.34 -7.72
C ARG A 77 -15.18 -20.40 -8.66
N CYS A 78 -15.31 -19.74 -9.81
CA CYS A 78 -14.29 -19.66 -10.85
C CYS A 78 -14.19 -18.21 -11.31
N HIS A 79 -13.00 -17.64 -11.22
CA HIS A 79 -12.73 -16.23 -11.44
C HIS A 79 -11.77 -16.09 -12.62
N GLU A 80 -12.20 -15.47 -13.72
CA GLU A 80 -11.26 -15.08 -14.79
C GLU A 80 -10.37 -13.95 -14.27
N ILE A 81 -9.05 -14.18 -14.27
CA ILE A 81 -8.08 -13.19 -13.82
C ILE A 81 -7.44 -12.54 -15.04
N PRO A 82 -7.47 -11.20 -15.15
CA PRO A 82 -6.81 -10.50 -16.25
C PRO A 82 -5.33 -10.89 -16.36
N GLY A 83 -4.87 -11.33 -17.52
CA GLY A 83 -3.48 -11.80 -17.69
C GLY A 83 -2.43 -10.73 -17.36
N ASN A 84 -2.75 -9.45 -17.61
CA ASN A 84 -1.89 -8.32 -17.26
C ASN A 84 -1.66 -8.19 -15.74
N TYR A 85 -2.59 -8.65 -14.89
CA TYR A 85 -2.40 -8.67 -13.45
C TYR A 85 -1.25 -9.61 -13.06
N PHE A 86 -1.21 -10.84 -13.59
CA PHE A 86 -0.10 -11.75 -13.32
C PHE A 86 1.22 -11.33 -13.98
N GLU A 87 1.16 -10.74 -15.18
CA GLU A 87 2.36 -10.15 -15.80
C GLU A 87 2.98 -9.05 -14.94
N LYS A 88 2.18 -8.22 -14.25
CA LYS A 88 2.70 -7.25 -13.27
C LYS A 88 3.40 -7.95 -12.10
N LEU A 89 2.84 -9.04 -11.56
CA LEU A 89 3.49 -9.79 -10.47
C LEU A 89 4.84 -10.38 -10.90
N TRP A 90 4.93 -11.01 -12.08
CA TRP A 90 6.20 -11.56 -12.58
C TRP A 90 7.19 -10.48 -13.01
N SER A 91 6.71 -9.41 -13.66
CA SER A 91 7.59 -8.31 -14.07
C SER A 91 8.12 -7.56 -12.85
N SER A 92 7.38 -7.42 -11.75
CA SER A 92 7.90 -6.83 -10.51
C SER A 92 9.13 -7.56 -9.97
N ALA A 93 9.35 -8.84 -10.31
CA ALA A 93 10.57 -9.57 -9.96
C ALA A 93 11.72 -9.39 -10.98
N LYS A 94 11.47 -8.82 -12.17
CA LYS A 94 12.44 -8.64 -13.27
C LYS A 94 12.73 -7.19 -13.71
N LYS A 95 11.71 -6.33 -13.78
CA LYS A 95 11.71 -5.07 -14.54
C LYS A 95 10.82 -4.00 -13.87
N GLU A 96 11.05 -2.76 -14.26
CA GLU A 96 10.24 -1.59 -13.89
C GLU A 96 8.88 -1.61 -14.63
N ILE A 97 7.81 -1.49 -13.86
CA ILE A 97 6.44 -1.12 -14.23
C ILE A 97 6.31 0.39 -13.99
N LEU A 98 6.00 1.17 -15.01
CA LEU A 98 5.68 2.59 -14.86
C LEU A 98 4.17 2.74 -14.66
N SER A 99 3.73 3.18 -13.47
CA SER A 99 2.33 3.57 -13.25
C SER A 99 2.17 5.10 -13.39
N CYS A 100 2.11 5.60 -14.63
CA CYS A 100 1.86 7.02 -14.87
C CYS A 100 0.36 7.36 -15.02
N GLU A 101 -0.48 6.37 -15.34
CA GLU A 101 -1.89 6.61 -15.74
C GLU A 101 -2.82 7.04 -14.59
N VAL A 102 -2.40 6.84 -13.33
CA VAL A 102 -3.22 7.13 -12.13
C VAL A 102 -2.56 8.12 -11.16
N LEU A 103 -1.47 8.78 -11.58
CA LEU A 103 -0.82 9.81 -10.76
C LEU A 103 -1.73 11.03 -10.69
N TYR A 104 -2.25 11.33 -9.50
CA TYR A 104 -3.08 12.51 -9.27
C TYR A 104 -2.23 13.78 -9.24
N THR A 105 -1.11 13.74 -8.51
CA THR A 105 -0.22 14.88 -8.30
C THR A 105 1.09 14.45 -7.65
N GLU A 106 2.12 15.24 -7.87
CA GLU A 106 3.46 15.06 -7.33
C GLU A 106 4.03 16.41 -6.89
N TRP A 107 4.73 16.41 -5.76
CA TRP A 107 5.48 17.54 -5.24
C TRP A 107 6.90 17.10 -4.92
N ASN A 108 7.85 17.98 -5.26
CA ASN A 108 9.26 17.77 -4.94
C ASN A 108 9.61 18.47 -3.62
N GLU A 109 10.82 18.23 -3.13
CA GLU A 109 11.32 18.80 -1.86
C GLU A 109 11.10 20.32 -1.75
N ASP A 110 11.34 21.06 -2.84
CA ASP A 110 11.20 22.53 -2.87
C ASP A 110 9.75 23.00 -2.65
N ASP A 111 8.76 22.18 -2.99
CA ASP A 111 7.34 22.47 -2.78
C ASP A 111 6.89 22.11 -1.35
N LEU A 112 7.59 21.18 -0.68
CA LEU A 112 7.19 20.54 0.56
C LEU A 112 7.64 21.32 1.81
N ILE A 113 7.27 22.60 1.85
CA ILE A 113 7.67 23.52 2.91
C ILE A 113 6.98 23.14 4.24
N PRO A 114 7.72 22.96 5.36
CA PRO A 114 7.13 22.64 6.65
C PRO A 114 6.10 23.66 7.14
N ASN A 115 4.97 23.19 7.67
CA ASN A 115 3.82 23.98 8.12
C ASN A 115 3.11 24.78 7.01
N SER A 116 3.38 24.48 5.73
CA SER A 116 2.65 25.06 4.61
C SER A 116 1.39 24.26 4.27
N THR A 117 0.57 24.82 3.39
CA THR A 117 -0.54 24.10 2.76
C THR A 117 -0.28 24.03 1.26
N LEU A 118 -0.28 22.81 0.73
CA LEU A 118 -0.30 22.57 -0.71
C LEU A 118 -1.73 22.72 -1.21
N GLU A 119 -1.89 23.43 -2.31
CA GLU A 119 -3.16 23.52 -3.03
C GLU A 119 -3.02 22.84 -4.37
N ASN A 120 -3.87 21.85 -4.62
CA ASN A 120 -3.96 21.22 -5.93
C ASN A 120 -5.08 21.92 -6.70
N PRO A 121 -4.81 22.50 -7.90
CA PRO A 121 -5.85 23.07 -8.73
C PRO A 121 -6.81 21.95 -9.13
N TYR A 122 -7.95 21.91 -8.44
CA TYR A 122 -9.00 20.91 -8.58
C TYR A 122 -9.12 20.34 -10.00
N ILE A 123 -8.76 19.07 -10.15
CA ILE A 123 -9.01 18.31 -11.39
C ILE A 123 -10.44 17.78 -11.31
N LYS A 124 -11.32 18.34 -12.15
CA LYS A 124 -12.72 17.96 -12.23
C LYS A 124 -12.84 16.51 -12.72
N GLY A 125 -13.46 15.66 -11.90
CA GLY A 125 -13.78 14.27 -12.27
C GLY A 125 -13.03 13.19 -11.48
N ASN A 126 -12.00 13.55 -10.71
CA ASN A 126 -11.23 12.58 -9.95
C ASN A 126 -12.03 12.05 -8.77
N LYS A 127 -12.06 10.72 -8.68
CA LYS A 127 -12.88 9.98 -7.73
C LYS A 127 -11.99 8.95 -7.04
N PHE A 128 -11.58 9.25 -5.81
CA PHE A 128 -10.92 8.31 -4.90
C PHE A 128 -11.87 7.18 -4.43
N GLN A 129 -12.92 6.89 -5.20
CA GLN A 129 -13.99 5.93 -4.89
C GLN A 129 -13.46 4.49 -4.81
N ARG A 130 -12.43 4.17 -5.59
CA ARG A 130 -11.75 2.86 -5.51
C ARG A 130 -10.72 2.83 -4.39
N GLY A 131 -10.41 3.98 -3.78
CA GLY A 131 -9.30 4.14 -2.86
C GLY A 131 -8.24 5.10 -3.41
N PHE A 132 -7.08 5.09 -2.80
CA PHE A 132 -5.96 5.98 -3.12
C PHE A 132 -4.64 5.40 -2.63
N THR A 133 -3.54 5.94 -3.15
CA THR A 133 -2.20 5.65 -2.65
C THR A 133 -1.47 6.95 -2.37
N ILE A 134 -0.87 7.05 -1.19
CA ILE A 134 0.07 8.12 -0.85
C ILE A 134 1.46 7.49 -0.79
N ASN A 135 2.37 7.97 -1.63
CA ASN A 135 3.76 7.56 -1.62
C ASN A 135 4.65 8.77 -1.32
N MET A 136 5.63 8.60 -0.44
CA MET A 136 6.48 9.67 0.03
C MET A 136 7.88 9.19 0.31
N LYS A 137 8.88 10.01 -0.04
CA LYS A 137 10.24 9.87 0.46
C LYS A 137 10.38 10.75 1.70
N ILE A 138 10.64 10.14 2.85
CA ILE A 138 10.82 10.85 4.11
C ILE A 138 12.22 10.62 4.67
N GLN A 139 12.75 11.63 5.34
CA GLN A 139 13.88 11.50 6.22
C GLN A 139 13.46 11.98 7.61
N LEU A 140 13.76 11.20 8.64
CA LEU A 140 13.43 11.57 10.03
C LEU A 140 14.67 12.12 10.75
N GLY A 141 14.52 13.24 11.46
CA GLY A 141 15.57 13.81 12.32
C GLY A 141 15.67 13.12 13.68
N ASP A 142 14.59 12.50 14.14
CA ASP A 142 14.54 11.66 15.33
C ASP A 142 13.39 10.64 15.17
N LEU A 143 13.16 9.81 16.19
CA LEU A 143 12.08 8.80 16.18
C LEU A 143 10.91 9.21 17.10
N ALA A 144 10.74 10.50 17.38
CA ALA A 144 9.63 10.94 18.22
C ALA A 144 8.31 10.64 17.51
N SER A 145 7.36 10.07 18.25
CA SER A 145 6.05 9.71 17.71
C SER A 145 5.11 10.91 17.64
N ASN A 146 4.05 10.75 16.84
CA ASN A 146 3.00 11.74 16.58
C ASN A 146 3.48 13.03 15.90
N GLN A 147 4.66 13.05 15.27
CA GLN A 147 5.03 14.14 14.39
C GLN A 147 4.12 14.10 13.16
N LEU A 148 3.52 15.24 12.82
CA LEU A 148 2.73 15.35 11.60
C LEU A 148 3.65 15.18 10.38
N ILE A 149 3.24 14.33 9.44
CA ILE A 149 3.86 14.23 8.11
C ILE A 149 2.99 14.98 7.12
N LEU A 150 1.72 14.60 7.00
CA LEU A 150 0.73 15.35 6.22
C LEU A 150 -0.68 15.18 6.79
N SER A 151 -1.54 16.15 6.51
CA SER A 151 -2.96 16.10 6.85
C SER A 151 -3.82 16.66 5.71
N SER A 152 -4.94 16.01 5.41
CA SER A 152 -6.03 16.56 4.59
C SER A 152 -7.30 16.56 5.43
N ILE A 153 -7.87 17.75 5.64
CA ILE A 153 -9.06 17.96 6.46
C ILE A 153 -10.18 18.50 5.58
N ARG A 154 -11.37 17.90 5.70
CA ARG A 154 -12.58 18.37 5.04
C ARG A 154 -13.64 18.69 6.07
N GLY A 155 -13.93 19.98 6.28
CA GLY A 155 -14.84 20.40 7.33
C GLY A 155 -14.26 20.15 8.73
N ASN A 156 -15.11 19.84 9.71
CA ASN A 156 -14.69 19.73 11.11
C ASN A 156 -14.44 18.29 11.59
N ASP A 157 -14.87 17.29 10.82
CA ASP A 157 -15.00 15.91 11.28
C ASP A 157 -14.42 14.87 10.33
N LYS A 158 -13.93 15.27 9.16
CA LYS A 158 -13.30 14.38 8.18
C LYS A 158 -11.83 14.69 7.99
N LEU A 159 -11.00 13.65 8.10
CA LEU A 159 -9.54 13.77 8.21
C LEU A 159 -8.84 12.54 7.64
N ILE A 160 -7.80 12.79 6.85
CA ILE A 160 -6.74 11.84 6.54
C ILE A 160 -5.46 12.39 7.13
N GLU A 161 -4.77 11.62 7.95
CA GLU A 161 -3.50 12.04 8.53
C GLU A 161 -2.44 10.97 8.42
N LEU A 162 -1.22 11.37 8.05
CA LEU A 162 -0.03 10.56 8.26
C LEU A 162 0.83 11.17 9.35
N ARG A 163 1.23 10.34 10.31
CA ARG A 163 2.09 10.74 11.42
C ARG A 163 3.20 9.72 11.63
N THR A 164 4.32 10.15 12.21
CA THR A 164 5.25 9.20 12.82
C THR A 164 4.55 8.47 13.98
N ALA A 165 4.95 7.23 14.21
CA ALA A 165 4.47 6.40 15.30
C ALA A 165 5.67 5.75 16.00
N ASP A 166 5.39 5.07 17.11
CA ASP A 166 6.42 4.50 17.96
C ASP A 166 7.32 3.52 17.20
N TYR A 167 8.55 3.36 17.69
CA TYR A 167 9.55 2.42 17.18
C TYR A 167 9.91 2.60 15.70
N GLY A 168 9.85 3.81 15.15
CA GLY A 168 10.23 4.05 13.75
C GLY A 168 9.23 3.44 12.77
N SER A 169 7.95 3.71 13.03
CA SER A 169 6.83 3.41 12.15
C SER A 169 6.11 4.69 11.72
N VAL A 170 5.24 4.58 10.73
CA VAL A 170 4.32 5.64 10.30
C VAL A 170 2.91 5.09 10.45
N LYS A 171 1.98 5.94 10.88
CA LYS A 171 0.56 5.62 10.95
C LYS A 171 -0.26 6.48 10.02
N ILE A 172 -1.32 5.88 9.50
CA ILE A 172 -2.44 6.58 8.87
C ILE A 172 -3.62 6.62 9.82
N ILE A 173 -4.32 7.75 9.84
CA ILE A 173 -5.58 7.95 10.53
C ILE A 173 -6.61 8.36 9.47
N LEU A 174 -7.67 7.56 9.34
CA LEU A 174 -8.86 7.89 8.56
C LEU A 174 -9.99 8.18 9.53
N LYS A 175 -10.60 9.36 9.43
CA LYS A 175 -11.71 9.75 10.29
C LYS A 175 -12.86 10.32 9.47
N ASP A 176 -14.06 9.84 9.78
CA ASP A 176 -15.34 10.40 9.32
C ASP A 176 -16.30 10.47 10.53
N GLY A 177 -16.45 11.66 11.12
CA GLY A 177 -17.29 11.82 12.30
C GLY A 177 -16.73 11.07 13.52
N LEU A 178 -17.46 10.04 13.95
CA LEU A 178 -17.08 9.16 15.06
C LEU A 178 -16.33 7.91 14.57
N ASP A 179 -16.37 7.62 13.28
CA ASP A 179 -15.68 6.46 12.70
C ASP A 179 -14.21 6.79 12.50
N ILE A 180 -13.34 6.12 13.25
CA ILE A 180 -11.89 6.31 13.21
C ILE A 180 -11.23 4.97 12.92
N THR A 181 -10.46 4.92 11.85
CA THR A 181 -9.56 3.81 11.56
C THR A 181 -8.12 4.30 11.68
N GLU A 182 -7.30 3.57 12.45
CA GLU A 182 -5.86 3.78 12.49
C GLU A 182 -5.12 2.52 12.03
N TRP A 183 -4.09 2.70 11.20
CA TRP A 183 -3.18 1.62 10.84
C TRP A 183 -1.73 2.07 10.76
N TYR A 184 -0.81 1.13 10.90
CA TYR A 184 0.61 1.40 11.13
C TYR A 184 1.46 0.57 10.16
N SER A 185 2.54 1.16 9.65
CA SER A 185 3.64 0.38 9.06
C SER A 185 4.29 -0.51 10.13
N ASP A 186 5.10 -1.48 9.70
CA ASP A 186 5.79 -2.35 10.65
C ASP A 186 6.86 -1.59 11.44
N PRO A 187 6.95 -1.84 12.75
CA PRO A 187 7.93 -1.15 13.60
C PRO A 187 9.36 -1.48 13.18
N GLY A 188 10.22 -0.49 13.35
CA GLY A 188 11.65 -0.56 13.11
C GLY A 188 12.06 -0.49 11.64
N LEU A 189 11.14 -0.25 10.71
CA LEU A 189 11.48 -0.10 9.29
C LEU A 189 12.04 1.29 8.97
N ILE A 190 11.57 2.34 9.64
CA ILE A 190 12.00 3.72 9.37
C ILE A 190 13.04 4.11 10.42
N LYS A 191 14.23 4.47 9.96
CA LYS A 191 15.36 4.87 10.80
C LYS A 191 15.52 6.38 10.81
N ALA A 192 15.99 6.91 11.94
CA ALA A 192 16.44 8.30 11.98
C ALA A 192 17.67 8.48 11.09
N TYR A 193 17.78 9.65 10.48
CA TYR A 193 18.86 10.10 9.60
C TYR A 193 19.00 9.34 8.27
N GLY A 194 18.14 8.36 8.00
CA GLY A 194 18.00 7.68 6.71
C GLY A 194 16.84 8.26 5.91
N GLU A 195 16.97 8.23 4.58
CA GLU A 195 15.83 8.43 3.68
C GLU A 195 15.12 7.09 3.47
N HIS A 196 13.80 7.12 3.56
CA HIS A 196 12.93 5.96 3.42
C HIS A 196 11.80 6.25 2.45
N ASP A 197 11.51 5.29 1.60
CA ASP A 197 10.37 5.32 0.69
C ASP A 197 9.18 4.62 1.35
N VAL A 198 8.13 5.39 1.64
CA VAL A 198 6.96 4.93 2.37
C VAL A 198 5.73 5.11 1.49
N ALA A 199 4.99 4.04 1.24
CA ALA A 199 3.70 4.08 0.61
C ALA A 199 2.62 3.54 1.56
N VAL A 200 1.48 4.22 1.60
CA VAL A 200 0.23 3.71 2.18
C VAL A 200 -0.79 3.54 1.08
N ILE A 201 -1.36 2.35 1.00
CA ILE A 201 -2.38 1.97 0.01
C ILE A 201 -3.68 1.81 0.78
N VAL A 202 -4.70 2.58 0.40
CA VAL A 202 -6.06 2.45 0.92
C VAL A 202 -6.92 1.97 -0.24
N ASP A 203 -7.37 0.73 -0.17
CA ASP A 203 -8.19 0.09 -1.20
C ASP A 203 -9.63 -0.02 -0.71
N ASN A 204 -10.54 0.71 -1.36
CA ASN A 204 -11.93 0.74 -0.98
C ASN A 204 -12.71 -0.50 -1.44
N GLU A 205 -12.22 -1.20 -2.46
CA GLU A 205 -12.90 -2.37 -2.99
C GLU A 205 -12.66 -3.57 -2.06
N SER A 206 -11.40 -3.83 -1.70
CA SER A 206 -11.08 -4.86 -0.68
C SER A 206 -11.28 -4.40 0.77
N ARG A 207 -11.60 -3.11 0.96
CA ARG A 207 -11.71 -2.45 2.27
C ARG A 207 -10.45 -2.64 3.10
N THR A 208 -9.26 -2.50 2.52
CA THR A 208 -7.98 -2.70 3.22
C THR A 208 -7.08 -1.47 3.25
N ILE A 209 -6.24 -1.40 4.29
CA ILE A 209 -5.12 -0.46 4.40
C ILE A 209 -3.82 -1.26 4.50
N GLN A 210 -2.82 -0.91 3.67
CA GLN A 210 -1.52 -1.57 3.61
C GLN A 210 -0.39 -0.55 3.60
N PHE A 211 0.79 -0.95 4.08
CA PHE A 211 2.01 -0.16 3.96
C PHE A 211 3.09 -0.92 3.19
N VAL A 212 3.79 -0.23 2.30
CA VAL A 212 5.05 -0.68 1.70
C VAL A 212 6.15 0.28 2.14
N VAL A 213 7.23 -0.25 2.71
CA VAL A 213 8.39 0.56 3.12
C VAL A 213 9.63 -0.01 2.46
N ASP A 214 10.39 0.84 1.77
CA ASP A 214 11.62 0.50 1.03
C ASP A 214 11.43 -0.73 0.12
N GLY A 215 10.32 -0.73 -0.63
CA GLY A 215 9.96 -1.81 -1.56
C GLY A 215 9.61 -3.14 -0.88
N LYS A 216 9.23 -3.15 0.40
CA LYS A 216 8.75 -4.33 1.12
C LYS A 216 7.37 -4.08 1.72
N LEU A 217 6.43 -4.99 1.42
CA LEU A 217 5.11 -4.97 2.02
C LEU A 217 5.21 -5.28 3.52
N CYS A 218 4.56 -4.47 4.34
CA CYS A 218 4.41 -4.74 5.76
C CYS A 218 3.57 -6.00 5.96
N ASN A 219 4.03 -6.90 6.83
CA ASN A 219 3.38 -8.18 7.11
C ASN A 219 3.09 -8.40 8.60
N GLY A 220 3.36 -7.41 9.45
CA GLY A 220 3.14 -7.46 10.90
C GLY A 220 4.38 -7.90 11.68
N ARG A 221 5.37 -8.50 11.00
CA ARG A 221 6.59 -9.08 11.58
C ARG A 221 6.25 -9.91 12.83
N ASP A 222 7.05 -9.81 13.88
CA ASP A 222 6.81 -10.48 15.16
C ASP A 222 5.87 -9.69 16.10
N PHE A 223 5.28 -8.59 15.63
CA PHE A 223 4.52 -7.65 16.46
C PHE A 223 3.01 -7.78 16.31
N ARG A 224 2.54 -8.20 15.14
CA ARG A 224 1.12 -8.31 14.80
C ARG A 224 0.88 -9.54 13.94
N GLN A 225 -0.33 -10.08 14.03
CA GLN A 225 -0.77 -11.14 13.12
C GLN A 225 -0.83 -10.68 11.66
N TYR A 226 -1.06 -9.38 11.41
CA TYR A 226 -1.22 -8.81 10.08
C TYR A 226 -0.31 -7.59 9.88
N GLY A 227 0.08 -7.34 8.63
CA GLY A 227 0.66 -6.06 8.19
C GLY A 227 -0.33 -5.13 7.49
N TRP A 228 -1.59 -5.54 7.43
CA TRP A 228 -2.71 -4.82 6.82
C TRP A 228 -3.92 -4.88 7.76
N THR A 229 -4.90 -4.00 7.56
CA THR A 229 -6.18 -4.02 8.29
C THR A 229 -7.35 -3.79 7.35
N HIS A 230 -8.54 -4.21 7.77
CA HIS A 230 -9.78 -3.70 7.22
C HIS A 230 -10.14 -2.32 7.79
N PHE A 231 -10.94 -1.56 7.06
CA PHE A 231 -11.50 -0.29 7.52
C PHE A 231 -13.00 -0.16 7.18
N ASP A 232 -13.74 0.50 8.08
CA ASP A 232 -15.19 0.74 7.93
C ASP A 232 -15.53 2.20 7.60
N THR A 233 -14.57 3.11 7.75
CA THR A 233 -14.73 4.53 7.43
C THR A 233 -15.19 4.74 5.98
N ASN A 234 -16.20 5.59 5.76
CA ASN A 234 -16.57 6.04 4.42
C ASN A 234 -15.44 6.94 3.87
N ILE A 235 -15.09 6.77 2.60
CA ILE A 235 -14.02 7.55 1.95
C ILE A 235 -14.49 8.36 0.73
N ASP A 236 -15.80 8.40 0.43
CA ASP A 236 -16.36 9.16 -0.69
C ASP A 236 -16.11 10.67 -0.58
N TRP A 237 -15.82 11.13 0.63
CA TRP A 237 -15.54 12.53 0.90
C TRP A 237 -14.08 12.91 0.63
N ILE A 238 -13.18 11.95 0.41
CA ILE A 238 -11.76 12.22 0.24
C ILE A 238 -11.54 13.10 -0.98
N ASP A 239 -10.87 14.23 -0.75
CA ASP A 239 -10.29 15.05 -1.79
C ASP A 239 -8.94 15.60 -1.28
N PHE A 240 -7.89 15.48 -2.08
CA PHE A 240 -6.55 15.96 -1.74
C PHE A 240 -6.34 17.39 -2.27
N LYS A 241 -7.37 18.24 -2.18
CA LYS A 241 -7.31 19.62 -2.71
C LYS A 241 -6.43 20.52 -1.87
N ARG A 242 -6.45 20.32 -0.55
CA ARG A 242 -5.65 21.06 0.42
C ARG A 242 -4.95 20.06 1.32
N ILE A 243 -3.62 20.10 1.34
CA ILE A 243 -2.80 19.22 2.16
C ILE A 243 -1.91 20.08 3.04
N GLN A 244 -2.07 19.95 4.35
CA GLN A 244 -1.14 20.53 5.30
C GLN A 244 0.11 19.66 5.39
N ILE A 245 1.28 20.28 5.23
CA ILE A 245 2.58 19.62 5.39
C ILE A 245 3.06 19.79 6.83
N GLY A 246 3.40 18.67 7.46
CA GLY A 246 3.91 18.64 8.82
C GLY A 246 5.36 19.11 8.94
N ASN A 247 5.82 19.25 10.18
CA ASN A 247 7.16 19.74 10.47
C ASN A 247 8.07 18.63 11.02
N LEU A 248 8.84 18.02 10.12
CA LEU A 248 9.85 17.01 10.44
C LEU A 248 11.23 17.62 10.76
N LEU A 249 11.37 18.95 10.79
CA LEU A 249 12.63 19.63 11.20
C LEU A 249 12.88 19.59 12.72
N THR A 250 12.05 18.84 13.45
CA THR A 250 12.17 18.62 14.89
C THR A 250 13.39 17.74 15.22
N GLY A 251 13.78 17.69 16.49
CA GLY A 251 15.02 17.02 16.95
C GLY A 251 16.22 17.94 17.07
N GLN A 252 17.18 17.62 17.94
CA GLN A 252 18.37 18.47 18.18
C GLN A 252 19.52 18.20 17.20
N LEU A 253 19.53 17.03 16.57
CA LEU A 253 20.64 16.55 15.76
C LEU A 253 20.43 16.87 14.28
N ARG A 254 21.56 16.93 13.54
CA ARG A 254 21.58 17.02 12.08
C ARG A 254 21.93 15.65 11.49
N PRO A 255 21.42 15.30 10.29
CA PRO A 255 20.52 16.08 9.45
C PRO A 255 19.10 16.21 10.03
N LYS A 256 18.41 17.30 9.68
CA LYS A 256 17.00 17.49 10.03
C LYS A 256 16.10 16.60 9.18
N GLY A 257 14.93 16.25 9.70
CA GLY A 257 13.95 15.50 8.93
C GLY A 257 13.29 16.35 7.85
N ARG A 258 12.86 15.72 6.77
CA ARG A 258 12.19 16.36 5.63
C ARG A 258 11.29 15.36 4.90
N ILE A 259 10.41 15.88 4.05
CA ILE A 259 9.70 15.11 3.04
C ILE A 259 10.35 15.50 1.71
N ALA A 260 11.07 14.58 1.08
CA ALA A 260 11.83 14.84 -0.14
C ALA A 260 10.98 14.73 -1.41
N ASN A 261 9.91 13.93 -1.35
CA ASN A 261 8.96 13.75 -2.45
C ASN A 261 7.61 13.29 -1.89
N LEU A 262 6.52 13.74 -2.51
CA LEU A 262 5.16 13.30 -2.21
C LEU A 262 4.41 13.07 -3.51
N ARG A 263 3.89 11.85 -3.69
CA ARG A 263 3.01 11.45 -4.79
C ARG A 263 1.69 10.97 -4.25
N ILE A 264 0.62 11.39 -4.90
CA ILE A 264 -0.72 10.90 -4.62
C ILE A 264 -1.26 10.28 -5.88
N TYR A 265 -1.85 9.10 -5.74
CA TYR A 265 -2.53 8.38 -6.81
C TYR A 265 -4.01 8.29 -6.47
N ASP A 266 -4.88 8.47 -7.47
CA ASP A 266 -6.33 8.41 -7.30
C ASP A 266 -6.90 6.99 -7.36
N SER A 267 -6.03 6.00 -7.18
CA SER A 267 -6.34 4.58 -7.16
C SER A 267 -5.44 3.85 -6.15
N PRO A 268 -5.89 2.74 -5.54
CA PRO A 268 -4.99 1.83 -4.85
C PRO A 268 -4.05 1.19 -5.88
N LEU A 269 -2.76 1.49 -5.77
CA LEU A 269 -1.73 0.86 -6.59
C LEU A 269 -1.49 -0.56 -6.11
N MET A 270 -1.14 -1.44 -7.05
CA MET A 270 -0.61 -2.75 -6.71
C MET A 270 0.68 -2.60 -5.90
N ASN A 271 0.91 -3.51 -4.95
CA ASN A 271 2.19 -3.61 -4.25
C ASN A 271 3.34 -3.76 -5.27
N ALA A 272 3.12 -4.56 -6.32
CA ALA A 272 4.04 -4.71 -7.44
C ALA A 272 4.44 -3.38 -8.13
N GLU A 273 3.50 -2.44 -8.26
CA GLU A 273 3.74 -1.12 -8.87
C GLU A 273 4.54 -0.22 -7.94
N ILE A 274 4.20 -0.19 -6.65
CA ILE A 274 4.96 0.58 -5.65
C ILE A 274 6.41 0.10 -5.54
N ILE A 275 6.63 -1.22 -5.52
CA ILE A 275 7.97 -1.80 -5.43
C ILE A 275 8.79 -1.47 -6.68
N SER A 276 8.13 -1.43 -7.85
CA SER A 276 8.76 -0.99 -9.08
C SER A 276 9.20 0.48 -8.99
N ASN A 277 8.29 1.37 -8.59
CA ASN A 277 8.57 2.80 -8.43
C ASN A 277 9.74 3.04 -7.46
N HIS A 278 9.76 2.30 -6.35
CA HIS A 278 10.86 2.33 -5.39
C HIS A 278 12.21 2.00 -6.05
N ARG A 279 12.28 0.86 -6.75
CA ARG A 279 13.53 0.39 -7.38
C ARG A 279 14.04 1.33 -8.45
N GLN A 280 13.15 1.96 -9.21
CA GLN A 280 13.54 2.97 -10.19
C GLN A 280 14.17 4.17 -9.47
N SER A 281 13.52 4.66 -8.42
CA SER A 281 14.02 5.81 -7.65
C SER A 281 15.38 5.58 -6.97
N VAL A 282 15.74 4.32 -6.71
CA VAL A 282 17.06 3.94 -6.15
C VAL A 282 18.14 3.90 -7.23
N LYS A 283 17.80 3.67 -8.51
CA LYS A 283 18.76 3.66 -9.61
C LYS A 283 19.10 5.06 -10.12
N ASP A 284 18.16 5.99 -10.00
CA ASP A 284 18.31 7.37 -10.45
C ASP A 284 19.12 8.23 -9.46
N ASN A 285 19.39 7.72 -8.25
CA ASN A 285 20.19 8.33 -7.19
C ASN A 285 21.63 7.77 -7.17
#